data_AF-A0A5D2H4Z6-F1
#
_entry.id   AF-A0A5D2H4Z6-F1
#
_cell.length_a   1.000
_cell.length_b   1.000
_cell.length_c   1.000
_cell.angle_alpha   90.00
_cell.angle_beta   90.00
_cell.angle_gamma   90.00
#
_symmetry.space_group_name_H-M   'P 1'
#
loop_
_entity.id
_entity.type
_entity.pdbx_description
1 polymer ?
#
loop_
_entity_poly.entity_id
_entity_poly.type
_entity_poly.pdbx_seq_one_letter_code
_entity_poly.pdbx_strand_id
1 'polypeptide(L)'
;MEACSCVPNCIIIITLIKGLCVERHVKEACKLIDKVTGRGVSNSDCYSSLVLALITINKLDEAEKLFRKMLVSGAKPSAIACSTMIREICGEGRVLDGFCLYNEIERMQYFSSIDTEIYSILLVGLCQQSHSVEAAKLAGLLRKRIHLEAPYDEIIMEANVLTTL
;
A
#
# COMPACT_ATOMS: atom_id res chain seq x y z
N MET A 1 24.37 -33.86 -10.11
CA MET A 1 23.15 -33.38 -10.79
C MET A 1 23.15 -31.87 -10.69
N GLU A 2 23.36 -31.23 -11.83
CA GLU A 2 23.54 -29.79 -11.98
C GLU A 2 22.27 -29.08 -11.48
N ALA A 3 22.42 -28.27 -10.44
CA ALA A 3 21.34 -27.45 -9.92
C ALA A 3 21.10 -26.34 -10.93
N CYS A 4 20.03 -26.45 -11.74
CA CYS A 4 19.60 -25.39 -12.62
C CYS A 4 19.52 -24.07 -11.83
N SER A 5 20.32 -23.09 -12.24
CA SER A 5 20.36 -21.71 -11.76
C SER A 5 19.10 -20.95 -12.21
N CYS A 6 17.93 -21.57 -12.10
CA CYS A 6 16.66 -20.94 -12.41
C CYS A 6 16.39 -19.93 -11.29
N VAL A 7 16.48 -18.64 -11.61
CA VAL A 7 15.88 -17.59 -10.80
C VAL A 7 14.43 -18.04 -10.54
N PRO A 8 14.04 -18.32 -9.29
CA PRO A 8 12.71 -18.85 -9.03
C PRO A 8 11.70 -17.82 -9.54
N ASN A 9 10.92 -18.21 -10.55
CA ASN A 9 9.92 -17.35 -11.15
C ASN A 9 8.95 -16.92 -10.04
N CYS A 10 8.78 -15.62 -9.85
CA CYS A 10 7.98 -15.09 -8.75
C CYS A 10 6.56 -15.64 -8.73
N ILE A 11 5.98 -15.92 -9.91
CA ILE A 11 4.66 -16.54 -10.02
C ILE A 11 4.65 -17.90 -9.30
N ILE A 12 5.71 -18.71 -9.48
CA ILE A 12 5.85 -20.02 -8.83
C ILE A 12 5.98 -19.86 -7.32
N ILE A 13 6.81 -18.93 -6.84
CA ILE A 13 6.97 -18.64 -5.41
C ILE A 13 5.63 -18.21 -4.78
N ILE A 14 4.95 -17.26 -5.40
CA ILE A 14 3.66 -16.75 -4.91
C ILE A 14 2.61 -17.86 -4.88
N THR A 15 2.57 -18.69 -5.92
CA THR A 15 1.64 -19.83 -6.01
C THR A 15 1.93 -20.87 -4.92
N LEU A 16 3.20 -21.21 -4.72
CA LEU A 16 3.62 -22.12 -3.64
C LEU A 16 3.28 -21.58 -2.27
N ILE A 17 3.51 -20.28 -2.02
CA ILE A 17 3.17 -19.65 -0.75
C ILE A 17 1.66 -19.67 -0.52
N LYS A 18 0.86 -19.31 -1.53
CA LYS A 18 -0.60 -19.40 -1.44
C LYS A 18 -1.06 -20.83 -1.15
N GLY A 19 -0.53 -21.82 -1.88
CA GLY A 19 -0.84 -23.24 -1.66
C GLY A 19 -0.50 -23.71 -0.24
N LEU A 20 0.73 -23.47 0.20
CA LEU A 20 1.19 -23.81 1.56
C LEU A 20 0.31 -23.17 2.64
N CYS A 21 -0.17 -21.95 2.41
CA CYS A 21 -1.01 -21.27 3.38
C CYS A 21 -2.45 -21.81 3.40
N VAL A 22 -3.02 -22.17 2.24
CA VAL A 22 -4.32 -22.85 2.14
C VAL A 22 -4.28 -24.18 2.89
N GLU A 23 -3.18 -24.92 2.76
CA GLU A 23 -2.97 -26.20 3.45
C GLU A 23 -2.52 -26.03 4.91
N ARG A 24 -2.52 -24.81 5.45
CA ARG A 24 -2.11 -24.45 6.83
C ARG A 24 -0.64 -24.75 7.16
N HIS A 25 0.21 -24.99 6.16
CA HIS A 25 1.67 -25.09 6.26
C HIS A 25 2.34 -23.70 6.36
N VAL A 26 1.83 -22.82 7.23
CA VAL A 26 2.29 -21.43 7.37
C VAL A 26 3.80 -21.36 7.64
N LYS A 27 4.33 -22.21 8.52
CA LYS A 27 5.77 -22.21 8.85
C LYS A 27 6.65 -22.46 7.63
N GLU A 28 6.19 -23.27 6.69
CA GLU A 28 6.92 -23.56 5.46
C GLU A 28 6.81 -22.41 4.47
N ALA A 29 5.65 -21.75 4.41
CA ALA A 29 5.47 -20.53 3.65
C ALA A 29 6.41 -19.41 4.15
N CYS A 30 6.53 -19.20 5.46
CA CYS A 30 7.47 -18.23 6.04
C CYS A 30 8.92 -18.57 5.67
N LYS A 31 9.33 -19.84 5.81
CA LYS A 31 10.70 -20.28 5.41
C LYS A 31 10.97 -20.04 3.93
N LEU A 32 9.97 -20.24 3.08
CA LEU A 32 10.08 -19.97 1.64
C LEU A 32 10.23 -18.47 1.37
N ILE A 33 9.48 -17.61 2.08
CA ILE A 33 9.65 -16.15 2.05
C ILE A 33 11.07 -15.77 2.47
N ASP A 34 11.57 -16.26 3.60
CA ASP A 34 12.93 -15.96 4.08
C ASP A 34 14.00 -16.37 3.06
N LYS A 35 13.85 -17.57 2.46
CA LYS A 35 14.76 -18.07 1.42
C LYS A 35 14.77 -17.21 0.16
N VAL A 36 13.60 -16.70 -0.24
CA VAL A 36 13.45 -15.86 -1.42
C VAL A 36 13.94 -14.45 -1.16
N THR A 37 13.64 -13.89 0.01
CA THR A 37 14.13 -12.56 0.40
C THR A 37 15.63 -12.53 0.67
N GLY A 38 16.22 -13.63 1.14
CA GLY A 38 17.67 -13.76 1.35
C GLY A 38 18.49 -13.96 0.07
N ARG A 39 17.85 -14.35 -1.04
CA ARG A 39 18.50 -14.50 -2.35
C ARG A 39 18.51 -13.24 -3.20
N GLY A 40 18.02 -12.12 -2.65
CA GLY A 40 17.97 -10.85 -3.39
C GLY A 40 17.10 -10.93 -4.63
N VAL A 41 15.93 -11.60 -4.56
CA VAL A 41 14.94 -11.57 -5.65
C VAL A 41 14.48 -10.13 -5.84
N SER A 42 15.16 -9.42 -6.74
CA SER A 42 15.22 -7.97 -6.92
C SER A 42 13.96 -7.36 -7.55
N ASN A 43 12.79 -7.97 -7.36
CA ASN A 43 11.58 -7.52 -8.03
C ASN A 43 10.56 -7.03 -7.00
N SER A 44 10.37 -5.71 -6.96
CA SER A 44 9.38 -5.00 -6.16
C SER A 44 7.97 -5.61 -6.26
N ASP A 45 7.60 -6.10 -7.44
CA ASP A 45 6.33 -6.76 -7.72
C ASP A 45 6.16 -8.09 -6.99
N CYS A 46 7.26 -8.82 -6.83
CA CYS A 46 7.26 -10.11 -6.15
C CYS A 46 7.03 -9.89 -4.65
N TYR A 47 7.78 -8.96 -4.05
CA TYR A 47 7.55 -8.57 -2.66
C TYR A 47 6.15 -8.01 -2.42
N SER A 48 5.62 -7.20 -3.33
CA SER A 48 4.24 -6.68 -3.23
C SER A 48 3.22 -7.80 -3.26
N SER A 49 3.42 -8.79 -4.13
CA SER A 49 2.55 -9.96 -4.21
C SER A 49 2.64 -10.87 -2.98
N LEU A 50 3.82 -10.97 -2.38
CA LEU A 50 4.04 -11.68 -1.11
C LEU A 50 3.32 -11.00 0.05
N VAL A 51 3.41 -9.68 0.15
CA VAL A 51 2.66 -8.89 1.14
C VAL A 51 1.16 -9.15 0.99
N LEU A 52 0.62 -9.06 -0.23
CA LEU A 52 -0.79 -9.34 -0.49
C LEU A 52 -1.17 -10.78 -0.12
N ALA A 53 -0.32 -11.76 -0.45
CA ALA A 53 -0.56 -13.15 -0.08
C ALA A 53 -0.61 -13.33 1.45
N LEU A 54 0.31 -12.71 2.20
CA LEU A 54 0.32 -12.74 3.67
C LEU A 54 -0.94 -12.10 4.28
N ILE A 55 -1.42 -11.00 3.70
CA ILE A 55 -2.69 -10.38 4.12
C ILE A 55 -3.86 -11.35 3.89
N THR A 56 -3.96 -11.97 2.70
CA THR A 56 -5.08 -12.88 2.37
C THR A 56 -5.19 -14.11 3.27
N ILE A 57 -4.10 -14.48 3.94
CA ILE A 57 -4.04 -15.64 4.86
C ILE A 57 -4.10 -15.20 6.33
N ASN A 58 -4.48 -13.95 6.59
CA ASN A 58 -4.60 -13.32 7.90
C ASN A 58 -3.28 -13.32 8.70
N LYS A 59 -2.16 -13.02 8.02
CA LYS A 59 -0.82 -12.88 8.61
C LYS A 59 -0.34 -11.44 8.53
N LEU A 60 -1.15 -10.50 9.03
CA LEU A 60 -0.90 -9.07 8.91
C LEU A 60 0.44 -8.65 9.55
N ASP A 61 0.81 -9.19 10.71
CA ASP A 61 2.09 -8.89 11.36
C ASP A 61 3.31 -9.23 10.49
N GLU A 62 3.25 -10.38 9.79
CA GLU A 62 4.32 -10.80 8.88
C GLU A 62 4.32 -9.94 7.62
N ALA A 63 3.12 -9.60 7.13
CA ALA A 63 2.95 -8.71 5.99
C ALA A 63 3.51 -7.31 6.29
N GLU A 64 3.24 -6.75 7.46
CA GLU A 64 3.75 -5.44 7.90
C GLU A 64 5.29 -5.46 8.00
N LYS A 65 5.88 -6.50 8.61
CA LYS A 65 7.34 -6.66 8.67
C LYS A 65 7.98 -6.71 7.29
N LEU A 66 7.39 -7.47 6.37
CA LEU A 66 7.88 -7.57 5.00
C LEU A 66 7.74 -6.23 4.26
N PHE A 67 6.61 -5.55 4.41
CA PHE A 67 6.35 -4.25 3.80
C PHE A 67 7.32 -3.18 4.29
N ARG A 68 7.58 -3.10 5.61
CA ARG A 68 8.58 -2.18 6.17
C ARG A 68 9.99 -2.49 5.66
N LYS A 69 10.35 -3.78 5.53
CA LYS A 69 11.62 -4.18 4.92
C LYS A 69 11.74 -3.69 3.47
N MET A 70 10.66 -3.73 2.69
CA MET A 70 10.64 -3.16 1.34
C MET A 70 10.95 -1.67 1.37
N LEU A 71 10.24 -0.90 2.20
CA LEU A 71 10.41 0.55 2.33
C LEU A 71 11.86 0.93 2.71
N VAL A 72 12.44 0.26 3.72
CA VAL A 72 13.82 0.51 4.17
C VAL A 72 14.85 0.13 3.10
N SER A 73 14.59 -0.91 2.32
CA SER A 73 15.47 -1.34 1.22
C SER A 73 15.37 -0.49 -0.04
N GLY A 74 14.46 0.49 -0.08
CA GLY A 74 14.16 1.29 -1.27
C GLY A 74 13.35 0.56 -2.34
N ALA A 75 12.88 -0.66 -2.06
CA ALA A 75 11.95 -1.37 -2.94
C ALA A 75 10.56 -0.72 -2.86
N LYS A 76 9.97 -0.39 -4.00
CA LYS A 76 8.68 0.29 -4.12
C LYS A 76 7.51 -0.69 -4.07
N PRO A 77 6.69 -0.73 -3.01
CA PRO A 77 5.51 -1.57 -3.01
C PRO A 77 4.52 -1.12 -4.10
N SER A 78 3.77 -2.07 -4.65
CA SER A 78 2.70 -1.77 -5.59
C SER A 78 1.60 -0.96 -4.92
N ALA A 79 0.89 -0.16 -5.70
CA ALA A 79 -0.25 0.62 -5.25
C ALA A 79 -1.29 -0.21 -4.48
N ILE A 80 -1.62 -1.39 -5.00
CA ILE A 80 -2.55 -2.32 -4.37
C ILE A 80 -2.03 -2.80 -3.01
N ALA A 81 -0.73 -3.10 -2.90
CA ALA A 81 -0.13 -3.51 -1.63
C ALA A 81 -0.16 -2.36 -0.59
N CYS A 82 0.13 -1.13 -1.01
CA CYS A 82 0.02 0.06 -0.16
C CYS A 82 -1.41 0.26 0.37
N SER A 83 -2.40 0.32 -0.54
CA SER A 83 -3.80 0.53 -0.17
C SER A 83 -4.32 -0.60 0.72
N THR A 84 -4.02 -1.85 0.38
CA THR A 84 -4.45 -3.00 1.18
C THR A 84 -3.84 -2.95 2.58
N MET A 85 -2.54 -2.68 2.71
CA MET A 85 -1.88 -2.61 4.02
C MET A 85 -2.51 -1.54 4.93
N ILE A 86 -2.75 -0.33 4.40
CA ILE A 86 -3.38 0.74 5.18
C ILE A 86 -4.80 0.34 5.61
N ARG A 87 -5.59 -0.25 4.70
CA ARG A 87 -6.96 -0.70 4.99
C ARG A 87 -6.98 -1.74 6.10
N GLU A 88 -6.13 -2.77 6.03
CA GLU A 88 -6.09 -3.82 7.05
C GLU A 88 -5.64 -3.29 8.41
N ILE A 89 -4.61 -2.44 8.47
CA ILE A 89 -4.14 -1.82 9.72
C ILE A 89 -5.26 -0.98 10.35
N CYS A 90 -5.97 -0.18 9.55
CA CYS A 90 -7.12 0.59 10.04
C CYS A 90 -8.27 -0.32 10.51
N GLY A 91 -8.49 -1.45 9.82
CA GLY A 91 -9.48 -2.46 10.16
C GLY A 91 -9.24 -3.12 11.53
N GLU A 92 -7.98 -3.24 11.96
CA GLU A 92 -7.62 -3.67 13.33
C GLU A 92 -7.80 -2.58 14.39
N GLY A 93 -8.32 -1.41 14.01
CA GLY A 93 -8.49 -0.25 14.90
C GLY A 93 -7.22 0.56 15.09
N ARG A 94 -6.11 0.21 14.43
CA ARG A 94 -4.81 0.91 14.52
C ARG A 94 -4.74 2.10 13.56
N VAL A 95 -5.74 2.99 13.61
CA VAL A 95 -5.92 4.03 12.59
C VAL A 95 -4.75 5.03 12.54
N LEU A 96 -4.16 5.39 13.68
CA LEU A 96 -2.96 6.24 13.71
C LEU A 96 -1.76 5.58 13.02
N ASP A 97 -1.56 4.28 13.18
CA ASP A 97 -0.50 3.54 12.49
C ASP A 97 -0.73 3.58 10.98
N GLY A 98 -1.98 3.37 10.54
CA GLY A 98 -2.39 3.48 9.14
C GLY A 98 -2.13 4.88 8.58
N PHE A 99 -2.43 5.93 9.33
CA PHE A 99 -2.14 7.31 8.95
C PHE A 99 -0.62 7.60 8.88
N CYS A 100 0.16 7.08 9.83
CA CYS A 100 1.62 7.21 9.78
C CYS A 100 2.20 6.52 8.53
N LEU A 101 1.71 5.32 8.22
CA LEU A 101 2.10 4.58 7.01
C LEU A 101 1.73 5.34 5.73
N TYR A 102 0.53 5.94 5.68
CA TYR A 102 0.12 6.82 4.58
C TYR A 102 1.12 7.98 4.39
N ASN A 103 1.50 8.69 5.46
CA ASN A 103 2.46 9.79 5.36
C ASN A 103 3.84 9.31 4.89
N GLU A 104 4.28 8.12 5.33
CA GLU A 104 5.54 7.52 4.88
C GLU A 104 5.52 7.25 3.37
N ILE A 105 4.44 6.65 2.87
CA ILE A 105 4.25 6.38 1.44
C ILE A 105 4.16 7.68 0.63
N GLU A 106 3.47 8.71 1.16
CA GLU A 106 3.36 10.04 0.52
C GLU A 106 4.74 10.71 0.37
N ARG A 107 5.56 10.70 1.43
CA ARG A 107 6.88 11.36 1.43
C ARG A 107 7.86 10.76 0.43
N MET A 108 7.70 9.48 0.13
CA MET A 108 8.54 8.78 -0.83
C MET A 108 8.12 9.04 -2.30
N GLN A 109 7.16 9.96 -2.54
CA GLN A 109 6.62 10.28 -3.87
C GLN A 109 6.08 9.06 -4.64
N TYR A 110 5.61 8.03 -3.93
CA TYR A 110 5.05 6.82 -4.53
C TYR A 110 3.60 6.99 -5.02
N PHE A 111 3.23 8.22 -5.38
CA PHE A 111 1.91 8.77 -5.15
C PHE A 111 0.79 8.32 -6.11
N SER A 112 1.09 7.96 -7.36
CA SER A 112 0.09 8.03 -8.43
C SER A 112 -1.04 6.97 -8.42
N SER A 113 -1.26 6.19 -7.36
CA SER A 113 -2.36 5.20 -7.34
C SER A 113 -2.75 4.70 -5.92
N ILE A 114 -2.67 5.52 -4.85
CA ILE A 114 -3.37 5.11 -3.62
C ILE A 114 -4.87 5.24 -3.87
N ASP A 115 -5.58 4.13 -3.72
CA ASP A 115 -7.04 4.05 -3.85
C ASP A 115 -7.73 5.17 -3.05
N THR A 116 -8.69 5.85 -3.69
CA THR A 116 -9.45 6.95 -3.09
C THR A 116 -10.22 6.50 -1.84
N GLU A 117 -10.57 5.20 -1.75
CA GLU A 117 -11.19 4.61 -0.57
C GLU A 117 -10.36 4.79 0.71
N ILE A 118 -9.03 4.81 0.60
CA ILE A 118 -8.12 4.92 1.76
C ILE A 118 -8.28 6.25 2.50
N TYR A 119 -8.57 7.33 1.77
CA TYR A 119 -8.85 8.62 2.38
C TYR A 119 -10.10 8.59 3.25
N SER A 120 -11.15 7.95 2.75
CA SER A 120 -12.40 7.78 3.50
C SER A 120 -12.18 6.93 4.75
N ILE A 121 -11.47 5.80 4.64
CA ILE A 121 -11.14 4.92 5.76
C ILE A 121 -10.36 5.69 6.84
N LEU A 122 -9.32 6.41 6.46
CA LEU A 122 -8.49 7.18 7.39
C LEU A 122 -9.27 8.34 8.01
N LEU A 123 -10.01 9.13 7.23
CA LEU A 123 -10.80 10.25 7.76
C LEU A 123 -11.86 9.78 8.75
N VAL A 124 -12.63 8.75 8.41
CA VAL A 124 -13.66 8.19 9.29
C VAL A 124 -13.02 7.64 10.55
N GLY A 125 -11.97 6.83 10.42
CA GLY A 125 -11.29 6.23 11.57
C GLY A 125 -10.68 7.29 12.51
N LEU A 126 -10.01 8.31 11.96
CA LEU A 126 -9.38 9.36 12.75
C LEU A 126 -10.44 10.20 13.49
N CYS A 127 -11.56 10.51 12.82
CA CYS A 127 -12.68 11.19 13.47
C CYS A 127 -13.31 10.35 14.59
N GLN A 128 -13.54 9.05 14.36
CA GLN A 128 -14.13 8.14 15.35
C GLN A 128 -13.24 7.97 16.58
N GLN A 129 -11.91 8.01 16.41
CA GLN A 129 -10.95 7.86 17.49
C GLN A 129 -10.47 9.20 18.07
N SER A 130 -11.13 10.32 17.72
CA SER A 130 -10.81 11.67 18.21
C SER A 130 -9.39 12.17 17.87
N HIS A 131 -8.80 11.69 16.78
CA HIS A 131 -7.52 12.16 16.22
C HIS A 131 -7.74 13.37 15.29
N SER A 132 -8.23 14.46 15.87
CA SER A 132 -8.72 15.62 15.11
C SER A 132 -7.62 16.37 14.35
N VAL A 133 -6.37 16.34 14.83
CA VAL A 133 -5.24 17.04 14.20
C VAL A 133 -4.85 16.34 12.89
N GLU A 134 -4.73 15.02 12.96
CA GLU A 134 -4.42 14.15 11.83
C GLU A 134 -5.54 14.19 10.79
N ALA A 135 -6.81 14.16 11.24
CA ALA A 135 -7.97 14.28 10.37
C ALA A 135 -7.99 15.62 9.62
N ALA A 136 -7.74 16.73 10.32
CA ALA A 136 -7.67 18.05 9.70
C ALA A 136 -6.52 18.16 8.69
N LYS A 137 -5.36 17.56 9.01
CA LYS A 137 -4.21 17.49 8.08
C LYS A 137 -4.59 16.72 6.81
N LEU A 138 -5.19 15.54 6.95
CA LEU A 138 -5.59 14.70 5.82
C LEU A 138 -6.64 15.39 4.94
N ALA A 139 -7.64 16.03 5.55
CA ALA A 139 -8.67 16.80 4.84
C ALA A 139 -8.08 18.00 4.08
N GLY A 140 -7.09 18.69 4.68
CA GLY A 140 -6.36 19.77 4.03
C GLY A 140 -5.57 19.32 2.81
N LEU A 141 -4.95 18.13 2.86
CA LEU A 141 -4.23 17.53 1.73
C LEU A 141 -5.18 17.16 0.58
N LEU A 142 -6.33 16.55 0.89
CA LEU A 142 -7.36 16.21 -0.10
C LEU A 142 -7.90 17.42 -0.84
N ARG A 143 -8.20 18.51 -0.10
CA ARG A 143 -8.66 19.76 -0.71
C ARG A 143 -7.65 20.29 -1.73
N LYS A 144 -6.36 20.28 -1.38
CA LYS A 144 -5.29 20.68 -2.31
C LYS A 144 -5.24 19.77 -3.54
N ARG A 145 -5.39 18.45 -3.38
CA ARG A 145 -5.36 17.49 -4.49
C ARG A 145 -6.53 17.65 -5.47
N ILE A 146 -7.75 17.83 -4.97
CA ILE A 146 -8.94 18.04 -5.82
C ILE A 146 -8.80 19.35 -6.62
N HIS A 147 -8.18 20.39 -6.04
CA HIS A 147 -7.84 21.61 -6.77
C HIS A 147 -6.65 21.45 -7.75
N LEU A 148 -5.82 20.41 -7.61
CA LEU A 148 -4.67 20.12 -8.47
C LEU A 148 -4.99 19.15 -9.63
N GLU A 149 -6.08 18.37 -9.54
CA GLU A 149 -6.50 17.41 -10.59
C GLU A 149 -7.55 17.96 -11.58
N ALA A 150 -7.92 19.24 -11.52
CA ALA A 150 -8.82 19.84 -12.51
C ALA A 150 -8.05 20.66 -13.55
N PRO A 151 -7.94 20.21 -14.83
CA PRO A 151 -7.56 21.07 -15.92
C PRO A 151 -8.84 21.68 -16.53
N TYR A 152 -9.50 22.61 -15.83
CA TYR A 152 -10.61 23.38 -16.40
C TYR A 152 -10.62 24.84 -15.94
N ASP A 153 -9.43 25.43 -15.71
CA ASP A 153 -9.30 26.88 -15.54
C ASP A 153 -9.67 27.67 -16.82
N GLU A 154 -9.74 27.01 -17.99
CA GLU A 154 -10.22 27.67 -19.22
C GLU A 154 -11.76 27.81 -19.30
N ILE A 155 -12.55 26.98 -18.61
CA ILE A 155 -14.03 27.08 -18.69
C ILE A 155 -14.58 28.13 -17.72
N ILE A 156 -13.86 28.45 -16.63
CA ILE A 156 -14.30 29.48 -15.66
C ILE A 156 -13.92 30.90 -16.13
N MET A 157 -12.92 31.05 -17.00
CA MET A 157 -12.56 32.35 -17.57
C MET A 157 -13.58 32.88 -18.59
N GLU A 158 -14.30 32.03 -19.33
CA GLU A 158 -15.35 32.50 -20.27
C GLU A 158 -16.69 32.87 -19.59
N ALA A 159 -17.01 32.28 -18.44
CA ALA A 159 -18.25 32.61 -17.72
C ALA A 159 -18.20 33.99 -17.01
N ASN A 160 -17.00 34.48 -16.67
CA ASN A 160 -16.83 35.77 -15.99
C ASN A 160 -16.70 36.97 -16.95
N VAL A 161 -16.53 36.75 -18.26
CA VAL A 161 -16.47 37.86 -19.24
C VAL A 161 -17.87 38.27 -19.73
N LEU A 162 -18.85 37.36 -19.72
CA LEU A 162 -20.23 37.67 -20.15
C LEU A 162 -21.12 38.29 -19.06
N THR A 163 -20.64 38.43 -17.82
CA THR A 163 -21.36 39.15 -16.76
C THR A 163 -20.88 40.60 -16.57
N THR A 164 -19.93 41.06 -17.39
CA THR A 164 -19.43 42.45 -17.39
C THR A 164 -19.70 43.23 -18.69
N LEU A 165 -20.56 42.73 -19.59
CA LEU A 165 -21.11 43.48 -20.73
C LEU A 165 -22.64 43.48 -20.71
#